data_AF-A0A3M1I237-F1
#
_entry.id   AF-A0A3M1I237-F1
#
_cell.length_a   1.000
_cell.length_b   1.000
_cell.length_c   1.000
_cell.angle_alpha   90.00
_cell.angle_beta   90.00
_cell.angle_gamma   90.00
#
_symmetry.space_group_name_H-M   'P 1'
#
loop_
_entity.id
_entity.type
_entity.pdbx_description
1 polymer ?
#
loop_
_entity_poly.entity_id
_entity_poly.type
_entity_poly.pdbx_seq_one_letter_code
_entity_poly.pdbx_strand_id
1 'polypeptide(L)'
;MTSGKKRFLAFILIIFFFSLFYDPSFLAGHAAQKVKILFKVKIPAKLPKNGVVYLSGNLFELGKWQPDFLPLEKKGPKEYEILWELPKGKTIEFKFTLGNWKMVEKGPHGEEISNRKAYTDKSKTIYCQVASWNNLHLLKQSLPTWTGNIIPLPPFYSQEFKNYRKVWVYLPPSYYKNPRKRFEVAYFHDGNNIFNGKTSFSGIEWGVDETVEALI
;
A
#
# COMPACT_ATOMS: atom_id res chain seq x y z
N MET A 1 0.66 -85.61 -27.41
CA MET A 1 1.17 -85.14 -26.10
C MET A 1 2.10 -83.96 -26.34
N THR A 2 1.61 -82.72 -26.21
CA THR A 2 2.39 -81.54 -25.79
C THR A 2 1.41 -80.39 -25.51
N SER A 3 1.68 -79.76 -24.37
CA SER A 3 0.96 -78.71 -23.65
C SER A 3 0.55 -77.48 -24.46
N GLY A 4 -0.69 -77.01 -24.27
CA GLY A 4 -1.14 -75.66 -24.61
C GLY A 4 -1.75 -74.97 -23.39
N LYS A 5 -0.96 -74.15 -22.69
CA LYS A 5 -1.37 -73.36 -21.52
C LYS A 5 -2.32 -72.23 -21.93
N LYS A 6 -3.52 -72.14 -21.33
CA LYS A 6 -4.30 -70.90 -21.25
C LYS A 6 -4.22 -70.36 -19.82
N ARG A 7 -3.60 -69.18 -19.68
CA ARG A 7 -3.52 -68.42 -18.42
C ARG A 7 -4.77 -67.53 -18.32
N PHE A 8 -5.57 -67.71 -17.28
CA PHE A 8 -6.57 -66.72 -16.85
C PHE A 8 -5.93 -65.90 -15.72
N LEU A 9 -5.80 -64.59 -15.93
CA LEU A 9 -5.37 -63.64 -14.90
C LEU A 9 -6.63 -63.12 -14.19
N ALA A 10 -6.78 -63.42 -12.90
CA ALA A 10 -7.82 -62.84 -12.06
C ALA A 10 -7.32 -61.50 -11.51
N PHE A 11 -8.06 -60.42 -11.74
CA PHE A 11 -7.81 -59.11 -11.12
C PHE A 11 -8.39 -59.11 -9.70
N ILE A 12 -7.54 -58.95 -8.68
CA ILE A 12 -7.97 -58.68 -7.31
C ILE A 12 -8.02 -57.15 -7.13
N LEU A 13 -9.22 -56.61 -6.96
CA LEU A 13 -9.45 -55.20 -6.64
C LEU A 13 -9.34 -55.02 -5.11
N ILE A 14 -8.23 -54.43 -4.63
CA ILE A 14 -8.06 -54.07 -3.22
C ILE A 14 -8.63 -52.66 -3.01
N ILE A 15 -9.79 -52.55 -2.36
CA ILE A 15 -10.37 -51.27 -1.93
C ILE A 15 -9.78 -50.95 -0.55
N PHE A 16 -8.91 -49.94 -0.48
CA PHE A 16 -8.49 -49.36 0.80
C PHE A 16 -9.62 -48.48 1.34
N PHE A 17 -10.32 -48.93 2.37
CA PHE A 17 -11.14 -48.05 3.21
C PHE A 17 -10.22 -47.18 4.06
N PHE A 18 -9.87 -46.00 3.56
CA PHE A 18 -9.34 -44.93 4.40
C PHE A 18 -10.51 -44.36 5.22
N SER A 19 -10.69 -44.83 6.45
CA SER A 19 -11.51 -44.12 7.43
C SER A 19 -10.81 -42.79 7.73
N LEU A 20 -11.26 -41.72 7.07
CA LEU A 20 -11.00 -40.34 7.48
C LEU A 20 -11.59 -40.18 8.89
N PHE A 21 -10.77 -40.39 9.91
CA PHE A 21 -11.04 -39.84 11.23
C PHE A 21 -10.97 -38.32 11.08
N TYR A 22 -12.11 -37.72 10.76
CA TYR A 22 -12.28 -36.27 10.80
C TYR A 22 -12.30 -35.90 12.29
N ASP A 23 -11.14 -35.59 12.84
CA ASP A 23 -11.05 -35.00 14.17
C ASP A 23 -11.60 -33.57 14.10
N PRO A 24 -12.81 -33.29 14.62
CA PRO A 24 -13.41 -31.95 14.50
C PRO A 24 -12.62 -30.91 15.28
N SER A 25 -11.71 -31.32 16.17
CA SER A 25 -10.90 -30.41 16.99
C SER A 25 -9.78 -29.73 16.20
N PHE A 26 -9.42 -30.22 15.00
CA PHE A 26 -8.41 -29.56 14.15
C PHE A 26 -8.95 -28.31 13.43
N LEU A 27 -10.27 -28.11 13.38
CA LEU A 27 -10.92 -26.91 12.85
C LEU A 27 -11.35 -25.90 13.92
N ALA A 28 -10.98 -26.12 15.18
CA ALA A 28 -11.01 -25.07 16.18
C ALA A 28 -9.85 -24.10 15.94
N GLY A 29 -9.92 -23.34 14.84
CA GLY A 29 -9.07 -22.18 14.61
C GLY A 29 -9.22 -21.28 15.83
N HIS A 30 -8.15 -21.13 16.61
CA HIS A 30 -8.15 -20.22 17.76
C HIS A 30 -8.52 -18.84 17.24
N ALA A 31 -9.71 -18.35 17.60
CA ALA A 31 -10.11 -17.00 17.25
C ALA A 31 -8.99 -16.06 17.70
N ALA A 32 -8.44 -15.30 16.75
CA ALA A 32 -7.32 -14.43 17.04
C ALA A 32 -7.71 -13.50 18.20
N GLN A 33 -7.00 -13.60 19.33
CA GLN A 33 -7.28 -12.75 20.48
C GLN A 33 -7.19 -11.29 20.04
N LYS A 34 -8.13 -10.46 20.48
CA LYS A 34 -8.13 -9.03 20.18
C LYS A 34 -7.84 -8.21 21.44
N VAL A 35 -7.32 -7.01 21.23
CA VAL A 35 -7.11 -5.99 22.27
C VAL A 35 -7.76 -4.69 21.85
N LYS A 36 -8.22 -3.91 22.84
CA LYS A 36 -8.84 -2.59 22.62
C LYS A 36 -7.79 -1.50 22.73
N ILE A 37 -7.57 -0.78 21.63
CA ILE A 37 -6.64 0.34 21.57
C ILE A 37 -7.44 1.64 21.46
N LEU A 38 -7.27 2.52 22.44
CA LEU A 38 -7.82 3.87 22.40
C LEU A 38 -6.77 4.81 21.79
N PHE A 39 -7.03 5.34 20.61
CA PHE A 39 -6.21 6.39 20.03
C PHE A 39 -6.71 7.74 20.52
N LYS A 40 -5.85 8.52 21.17
CA LYS A 40 -6.12 9.92 21.54
C LYS A 40 -5.23 10.82 20.71
N VAL A 41 -5.82 11.68 19.90
CA VAL A 41 -5.12 12.47 18.88
C VAL A 41 -5.33 13.95 19.11
N LYS A 42 -4.23 14.70 19.18
CA LYS A 42 -4.22 16.17 19.15
C LYS A 42 -3.81 16.66 17.77
N ILE A 43 -4.55 17.62 17.22
CA ILE A 43 -4.29 18.21 15.90
C ILE A 43 -3.76 19.65 16.03
N PRO A 44 -3.03 20.19 15.03
CA PRO A 44 -2.30 21.46 15.20
C PRO A 44 -3.17 22.70 14.94
N ALA A 45 -4.06 22.64 13.95
CA ALA A 45 -4.90 23.75 13.50
C ALA A 45 -6.38 23.36 13.36
N LYS A 46 -7.26 24.34 13.15
CA LYS A 46 -8.68 24.10 12.85
C LYS A 46 -8.77 23.39 11.49
N LEU A 47 -9.53 22.30 11.44
CA LEU A 47 -9.76 21.58 10.20
C LEU A 47 -10.53 22.45 9.19
N PRO A 48 -10.42 22.15 7.88
CA PRO A 48 -11.36 22.66 6.88
C PRO A 48 -12.81 22.43 7.31
N LYS A 49 -13.76 23.20 6.75
CA LYS A 49 -15.19 23.04 7.04
C LYS A 49 -15.59 21.58 6.75
N ASN A 50 -16.16 20.89 7.72
CA ASN A 50 -16.50 19.45 7.70
C ASN A 50 -15.30 18.47 7.61
N GLY A 51 -14.08 18.92 7.95
CA GLY A 51 -12.92 18.03 7.98
C GLY A 51 -13.08 16.93 9.05
N VAL A 52 -12.90 15.69 8.62
CA VAL A 52 -12.88 14.50 9.48
C VAL A 52 -11.44 14.00 9.55
N VAL A 53 -10.99 13.61 10.73
CA VAL A 53 -9.67 12.98 10.92
C VAL A 53 -9.86 11.48 10.80
N TYR A 54 -9.04 10.82 9.99
CA TYR A 54 -9.08 9.39 9.78
C TYR A 54 -7.81 8.72 10.29
N LEU A 55 -7.95 7.49 10.79
CA LEU A 55 -6.87 6.54 11.03
C LEU A 55 -6.83 5.52 9.89
N SER A 56 -5.64 5.31 9.34
CA SER A 56 -5.37 4.33 8.28
C SER A 56 -4.08 3.58 8.57
N GLY A 57 -4.01 2.30 8.23
CA GLY A 57 -2.83 1.48 8.53
C GLY A 57 -2.75 0.17 7.76
N ASN A 58 -1.69 -0.60 8.05
CA ASN A 58 -1.29 -1.77 7.28
C ASN A 58 -2.25 -2.97 7.40
N LEU A 59 -2.89 -3.17 8.55
CA LEU A 59 -3.76 -4.31 8.80
C LEU A 59 -5.14 -4.16 8.13
N PHE A 60 -5.86 -5.28 7.99
CA PHE A 60 -7.24 -5.28 7.49
C PHE A 60 -8.15 -4.44 8.40
N GLU A 61 -8.00 -4.57 9.71
CA GLU A 61 -8.71 -3.80 10.73
C GLU A 61 -8.32 -2.32 10.74
N LEU A 62 -7.29 -1.93 9.99
CA LEU A 62 -6.86 -0.54 9.79
C LEU A 62 -7.00 -0.10 8.32
N GLY A 63 -7.70 -0.88 7.50
CA GLY A 63 -8.11 -0.46 6.16
C GLY A 63 -7.09 -0.69 5.06
N LYS A 64 -5.99 -1.41 5.31
CA LYS A 64 -4.93 -1.70 4.32
C LYS A 64 -4.49 -0.44 3.55
N TRP A 65 -4.22 0.63 4.29
CA TRP A 65 -3.83 1.94 3.74
C TRP A 65 -4.91 2.64 2.89
N GLN A 66 -6.19 2.37 3.16
CA GLN A 66 -7.28 3.21 2.70
C GLN A 66 -7.31 4.52 3.54
N PRO A 67 -7.14 5.70 2.94
CA PRO A 67 -6.90 6.94 3.69
C PRO A 67 -8.10 7.44 4.50
N ASP A 68 -9.32 7.10 4.09
CA ASP A 68 -10.60 7.50 4.68
C ASP A 68 -11.28 6.36 5.47
N PHE A 69 -10.50 5.43 6.00
CA PHE A 69 -11.03 4.19 6.58
C PHE A 69 -11.72 4.35 7.96
N LEU A 70 -10.99 4.77 9.00
CA LEU A 70 -11.57 4.90 10.35
C LEU A 70 -11.73 6.37 10.75
N PRO A 71 -12.94 6.95 10.68
CA PRO A 71 -13.17 8.31 11.14
C PRO A 71 -13.06 8.40 12.67
N LEU A 72 -12.29 9.36 13.17
CA LEU A 72 -12.17 9.65 14.60
C LEU A 72 -13.31 10.55 15.07
N GLU A 73 -13.76 10.32 16.30
CA GLU A 73 -14.77 11.12 16.95
C GLU A 73 -14.12 12.39 17.55
N LYS A 74 -14.74 13.55 17.31
CA LYS A 74 -14.27 14.82 17.88
C LYS A 74 -14.68 14.93 19.35
N LYS A 75 -13.71 15.05 20.25
CA LYS A 75 -13.91 15.21 21.71
C LYS A 75 -13.68 16.63 22.22
N GLY A 76 -12.97 17.46 21.44
CA GLY A 76 -12.71 18.86 21.78
C GLY A 76 -12.34 19.69 20.56
N PRO A 77 -11.94 20.96 20.73
CA PRO A 77 -11.58 21.83 19.62
C PRO A 77 -10.46 21.27 18.73
N LYS A 78 -9.50 20.57 19.32
CA LYS A 78 -8.34 19.95 18.66
C LYS A 78 -8.11 18.49 19.08
N GLU A 79 -9.09 17.89 19.75
CA GLU A 79 -8.94 16.57 20.37
C GLU A 79 -9.90 15.57 19.73
N TYR A 80 -9.36 14.43 19.32
CA TYR A 80 -10.04 13.39 18.56
C TYR A 80 -9.72 12.02 19.16
N GLU A 81 -10.70 11.13 19.17
CA GLU A 81 -10.55 9.80 19.75
C GLU A 81 -11.22 8.71 18.91
N ILE A 82 -10.66 7.49 18.96
CA ILE A 82 -11.35 6.28 18.52
C ILE A 82 -10.89 5.10 19.38
N LEU A 83 -11.85 4.32 19.88
CA LEU A 83 -11.61 3.03 20.51
C LEU A 83 -11.76 1.94 19.44
N TRP A 84 -10.71 1.18 19.18
CA TRP A 84 -10.73 0.18 18.13
C TRP A 84 -10.18 -1.17 18.59
N GLU A 85 -10.69 -2.26 18.01
CA GLU A 85 -10.22 -3.60 18.30
C GLU A 85 -9.21 -4.07 17.26
N LEU A 86 -8.04 -4.50 17.73
CA LEU A 86 -6.94 -4.95 16.89
C LEU A 86 -6.47 -6.34 17.31
N PRO A 87 -5.97 -7.17 16.38
CA PRO A 87 -5.41 -8.47 16.71
C PRO A 87 -4.24 -8.33 17.68
N LYS A 88 -4.25 -9.14 18.73
CA LYS A 88 -3.20 -9.17 19.76
C LYS A 88 -1.89 -9.70 19.19
N GLY A 89 -0.79 -9.15 19.67
CA GLY A 89 0.56 -9.63 19.33
C GLY A 89 1.02 -9.25 17.92
N LYS A 90 0.46 -8.18 17.34
CA LYS A 90 0.84 -7.65 16.02
C LYS A 90 1.56 -6.31 16.16
N THR A 91 2.48 -6.04 15.24
CA THR A 91 2.98 -4.68 15.00
C THR A 91 2.08 -4.02 13.98
N ILE A 92 1.45 -2.92 14.37
CA ILE A 92 0.68 -2.07 13.49
C ILE A 92 1.56 -0.93 12.97
N GLU A 93 1.33 -0.57 11.71
CA GLU A 93 1.80 0.67 11.13
C GLU A 93 0.59 1.50 10.73
N PHE A 94 0.62 2.80 11.02
CA PHE A 94 -0.52 3.68 10.77
C PHE A 94 -0.13 5.13 10.54
N LYS A 95 -1.06 5.88 9.96
CA LYS A 95 -1.00 7.33 9.75
C LYS A 95 -2.38 7.96 9.95
N PHE A 96 -2.37 9.26 10.23
CA PHE A 96 -3.57 10.09 10.22
C PHE A 96 -3.72 10.85 8.90
N THR A 97 -4.96 10.98 8.41
CA THR A 97 -5.27 11.75 7.20
C THR A 97 -6.56 12.57 7.39
N LEU A 98 -6.84 13.47 6.45
CA LEU A 98 -8.15 14.13 6.33
C LEU A 98 -9.04 13.49 5.23
N GLY A 99 -8.90 12.18 5.00
CA GLY A 99 -9.65 11.39 4.02
C GLY A 99 -8.93 11.20 2.69
N ASN A 100 -7.73 11.77 2.55
CA ASN A 100 -6.89 11.61 1.36
C ASN A 100 -5.42 11.71 1.77
N TRP A 101 -4.58 10.92 1.10
CA TRP A 101 -3.13 10.97 1.19
C TRP A 101 -2.52 12.35 0.87
N LYS A 102 -3.18 13.14 0.04
CA LYS A 102 -2.81 14.56 -0.20
C LYS A 102 -2.94 15.45 1.05
N MET A 103 -3.64 14.98 2.08
CA MET A 103 -3.87 15.65 3.37
C MET A 103 -3.45 14.74 4.53
N VAL A 104 -2.36 13.98 4.35
CA VAL A 104 -1.74 13.13 5.38
C VAL A 104 -1.00 13.98 6.43
N GLU A 105 -0.85 13.45 7.63
CA GLU A 105 0.01 14.07 8.65
C GLU A 105 1.47 14.24 8.19
N LYS A 106 2.09 15.31 8.67
CA LYS A 106 3.48 15.71 8.39
C LYS A 106 4.18 16.15 9.68
N GLY A 107 5.49 16.32 9.60
CA GLY A 107 6.29 16.90 10.68
C GLY A 107 6.02 18.40 10.87
N PRO A 108 6.61 19.04 11.90
CA PRO A 108 6.36 20.44 12.22
C PRO A 108 6.64 21.43 11.09
N HIS A 109 7.53 21.11 10.16
CA HIS A 109 7.92 21.94 9.02
C HIS A 109 7.33 21.45 7.69
N GLY A 110 6.37 20.52 7.72
CA GLY A 110 5.73 19.93 6.53
C GLY A 110 6.53 18.79 5.88
N GLU A 111 7.66 18.43 6.48
CA GLU A 111 8.49 17.30 6.08
C GLU A 111 7.76 15.97 6.22
N GLU A 112 8.16 15.00 5.40
CA GLU A 112 7.63 13.64 5.55
C GLU A 112 8.07 12.97 6.83
N ILE A 113 7.16 12.19 7.39
CA ILE A 113 7.42 11.40 8.59
C ILE A 113 7.20 9.92 8.29
N SER A 114 7.97 9.06 8.96
CA SER A 114 7.76 7.61 8.89
C SER A 114 6.36 7.22 9.38
N ASN A 115 5.89 6.05 8.94
CA ASN A 115 4.68 5.45 9.51
C ASN A 115 4.81 5.34 11.04
N ARG A 116 3.76 5.70 11.76
CA ARG A 116 3.70 5.47 13.21
C ARG A 116 3.60 3.97 13.44
N LYS A 117 4.28 3.45 14.47
CA LYS A 117 4.27 2.03 14.80
C LYS A 117 3.83 1.80 16.24
N ALA A 118 3.09 0.73 16.47
CA ALA A 118 2.75 0.28 17.82
C ALA A 118 2.61 -1.25 17.86
N TYR A 119 2.88 -1.84 19.01
CA TYR A 119 2.64 -3.27 19.25
C TYR A 119 1.34 -3.48 20.03
N THR A 120 0.52 -4.45 19.65
CA THR A 120 -0.82 -4.72 20.23
C THR A 120 -0.78 -5.86 21.24
N ASP A 121 0.07 -5.77 22.25
CA ASP A 121 0.21 -6.79 23.32
C ASP A 121 -0.98 -6.84 24.28
N LYS A 122 -1.53 -5.67 24.62
CA LYS A 122 -2.63 -5.50 25.56
C LYS A 122 -3.49 -4.30 25.19
N SER A 123 -4.68 -4.23 25.77
CA SER A 123 -5.53 -3.05 25.66
C SER A 123 -4.83 -1.85 26.30
N LYS A 124 -4.78 -0.73 25.59
CA LYS A 124 -4.07 0.48 26.04
C LYS A 124 -4.49 1.72 25.27
N THR A 125 -4.04 2.87 25.77
CA THR A 125 -4.19 4.15 25.10
C THR A 125 -2.90 4.51 24.34
N ILE A 126 -3.03 4.97 23.11
CA ILE A 126 -1.95 5.55 22.31
C ILE A 126 -2.23 7.03 22.14
N TYR A 127 -1.31 7.86 22.62
CA TYR A 127 -1.37 9.31 22.47
C TYR A 127 -0.59 9.74 21.24
N CYS A 128 -1.23 10.50 20.36
CA CYS A 128 -0.63 11.01 19.14
C CYS A 128 -0.82 12.52 19.05
N GLN A 129 0.20 13.20 18.53
CA GLN A 129 0.11 14.60 18.14
C GLN A 129 0.46 14.71 16.66
N VAL A 130 -0.48 15.22 15.88
CA VAL A 130 -0.25 15.60 14.47
C VAL A 130 0.34 17.00 14.48
N ALA A 131 1.55 17.16 13.95
CA ALA A 131 2.28 18.42 13.98
C ALA A 131 1.82 19.37 12.87
N SER A 132 1.62 18.85 11.67
CA SER A 132 0.99 19.56 10.57
C SER A 132 0.26 18.59 9.63
N TRP A 133 -0.57 19.13 8.74
CA TRP A 133 -1.16 18.36 7.63
C TRP A 133 -0.42 18.72 6.35
N ASN A 134 -0.35 17.76 5.44
CA ASN A 134 0.16 18.02 4.10
C ASN A 134 -0.71 19.09 3.43
N ASN A 135 -0.16 20.29 3.33
CA ASN A 135 -0.80 21.45 2.73
C ASN A 135 -0.20 21.64 1.34
N LEU A 136 -0.64 20.84 0.36
CA LEU A 136 -0.21 20.99 -1.04
C LEU A 136 -0.40 22.42 -1.58
N HIS A 137 -1.31 23.21 -1.00
CA HIS A 137 -1.48 24.62 -1.38
C HIS A 137 -0.28 25.52 -1.01
N LEU A 138 0.53 25.14 -0.01
CA LEU A 138 1.79 25.83 0.34
C LEU A 138 3.00 25.26 -0.41
N LEU A 139 2.91 24.03 -0.92
CA LEU A 139 3.86 23.46 -1.89
C LEU A 139 3.59 23.96 -3.33
N LYS A 140 2.79 25.04 -3.49
CA LYS A 140 2.75 25.85 -4.71
C LYS A 140 4.10 26.53 -4.92
N GLN A 141 5.11 25.78 -5.38
CA GLN A 141 6.25 26.32 -6.15
C GLN A 141 7.32 25.33 -6.59
N SER A 142 7.18 24.00 -6.47
CA SER A 142 8.07 23.16 -7.28
C SER A 142 7.63 23.27 -8.75
N LEU A 143 8.49 23.84 -9.59
CA LEU A 143 8.45 23.63 -11.02
C LEU A 143 8.42 22.11 -11.29
N PRO A 144 7.91 21.63 -12.44
CA PRO A 144 8.15 20.24 -12.82
C PRO A 144 9.64 19.95 -12.64
N THR A 145 9.95 18.96 -11.82
CA THR A 145 11.33 18.63 -11.44
C THR A 145 12.00 17.69 -12.44
N TRP A 146 11.23 17.09 -13.35
CA TRP A 146 11.82 16.19 -14.33
C TRP A 146 12.93 16.84 -15.16
N THR A 147 13.92 16.03 -15.49
CA THR A 147 15.03 16.33 -16.39
C THR A 147 15.03 15.32 -17.56
N GLY A 148 15.54 15.74 -18.72
CA GLY A 148 15.69 14.87 -19.88
C GLY A 148 14.41 14.70 -20.71
N ASN A 149 14.41 13.69 -21.59
CA ASN A 149 13.37 13.48 -22.59
C ASN A 149 12.34 12.44 -22.12
N ILE A 150 11.33 12.91 -21.39
CA ILE A 150 10.23 12.08 -20.89
C ILE A 150 8.98 12.31 -21.74
N ILE A 151 8.49 11.26 -22.38
CA ILE A 151 7.30 11.32 -23.25
C ILE A 151 6.15 10.49 -22.69
N PRO A 152 4.90 11.00 -22.72
CA PRO A 152 3.73 10.19 -22.47
C PRO A 152 3.45 9.31 -23.70
N LEU A 153 3.11 8.04 -23.48
CA LEU A 153 2.51 7.23 -24.52
C LEU A 153 1.02 7.59 -24.70
N PRO A 154 0.43 7.31 -25.87
CA PRO A 154 -1.02 7.37 -26.06
C PRO A 154 -1.76 6.54 -24.99
N PRO A 155 -3.03 6.87 -24.68
CA PRO A 155 -3.82 6.14 -23.69
C PRO A 155 -3.75 4.62 -23.90
N PHE A 156 -3.12 3.92 -22.96
CA PHE A 156 -2.91 2.48 -23.06
C PHE A 156 -4.08 1.75 -22.41
N TYR A 157 -4.90 1.06 -23.20
CA TYR A 157 -5.98 0.24 -22.68
C TYR A 157 -5.45 -1.13 -22.23
N SER A 158 -5.64 -1.47 -20.95
CA SER A 158 -5.29 -2.78 -20.41
C SER A 158 -6.46 -3.75 -20.57
N GLN A 159 -6.22 -4.83 -21.33
CA GLN A 159 -7.21 -5.91 -21.48
C GLN A 159 -7.44 -6.69 -20.17
N GLU A 160 -6.42 -6.81 -19.32
CA GLU A 160 -6.53 -7.51 -18.03
C GLU A 160 -7.32 -6.69 -17.01
N PHE A 161 -7.01 -5.40 -16.88
CA PHE A 161 -7.61 -4.52 -15.87
C PHE A 161 -8.84 -3.74 -16.36
N LYS A 162 -9.21 -3.90 -17.63
CA LYS A 162 -10.37 -3.27 -18.27
C LYS A 162 -10.44 -1.75 -18.09
N ASN A 163 -9.27 -1.08 -18.06
CA ASN A 163 -9.17 0.37 -17.93
C ASN A 163 -8.02 0.96 -18.76
N TYR A 164 -8.07 2.29 -18.96
CA TYR A 164 -6.96 3.04 -19.54
C TYR A 164 -5.92 3.38 -18.47
N ARG A 165 -4.64 3.26 -18.82
CA ARG A 165 -3.51 3.60 -17.96
C ARG A 165 -2.59 4.58 -18.67
N LYS A 166 -1.99 5.46 -17.88
CA LYS A 166 -0.96 6.38 -18.34
C LYS A 166 0.39 5.68 -18.25
N VAL A 167 1.18 5.77 -19.32
CA VAL A 167 2.54 5.26 -19.38
C VAL A 167 3.46 6.39 -19.80
N TRP A 168 4.57 6.55 -19.10
CA TRP A 168 5.61 7.51 -19.39
C TRP A 168 6.88 6.77 -19.75
N VAL A 169 7.65 7.31 -20.69
CA VAL A 169 8.91 6.73 -21.16
C VAL A 169 9.98 7.80 -21.10
N TYR A 170 11.04 7.54 -20.36
CA TYR A 170 12.27 8.30 -20.46
C TYR A 170 13.11 7.76 -21.64
N LEU A 171 13.60 8.64 -22.49
CA LEU A 171 14.48 8.31 -23.60
C LEU A 171 15.85 8.98 -23.38
N PRO A 172 16.97 8.23 -23.45
CA PRO A 172 18.29 8.81 -23.25
C PRO A 172 18.62 9.85 -24.34
N PRO A 173 19.49 10.85 -24.08
CA PRO A 173 19.83 11.90 -25.05
C PRO A 173 20.38 11.38 -26.39
N SER A 174 20.95 10.17 -26.40
CA SER A 174 21.47 9.53 -27.63
C SER A 174 20.42 8.78 -28.45
N TYR A 175 19.16 8.70 -27.98
CA TYR A 175 18.13 7.83 -28.56
C TYR A 175 17.92 8.03 -30.06
N TYR A 176 17.78 9.28 -30.50
CA TYR A 176 17.54 9.62 -31.92
C TYR A 176 18.80 9.70 -32.79
N LYS A 177 20.01 9.57 -32.20
CA LYS A 177 21.27 9.73 -32.93
C LYS A 177 21.59 8.55 -33.85
N ASN A 178 21.16 7.33 -33.51
CA ASN A 178 21.36 6.13 -34.33
C ASN A 178 20.11 5.24 -34.30
N PRO A 179 19.28 5.26 -35.36
CA PRO A 179 18.04 4.47 -35.43
C PRO A 179 18.23 2.94 -35.32
N ARG A 180 19.45 2.44 -35.56
CA ARG A 180 19.79 1.01 -35.44
C ARG A 180 20.26 0.62 -34.04
N LYS A 181 20.66 1.59 -33.20
CA LYS A 181 21.02 1.31 -31.82
C LYS A 181 19.79 0.78 -31.07
N ARG A 182 20.00 -0.16 -30.16
CA ARG A 182 18.99 -0.66 -29.23
C ARG A 182 19.43 -0.30 -27.82
N PHE A 183 18.45 -0.08 -26.96
CA PHE A 183 18.65 0.25 -25.55
C PHE A 183 18.00 -0.83 -24.71
N GLU A 184 18.60 -1.16 -23.59
CA GLU A 184 17.95 -1.97 -22.57
C GLU A 184 16.77 -1.20 -21.97
N VAL A 185 15.77 -1.93 -21.50
CA VAL A 185 14.52 -1.34 -20.98
C VAL A 185 14.39 -1.70 -19.50
N ALA A 186 14.36 -0.67 -18.65
CA ALA A 186 14.02 -0.80 -17.25
C ALA A 186 12.55 -0.42 -17.03
N TYR A 187 11.79 -1.29 -16.38
CA TYR A 187 10.39 -1.03 -16.01
C TYR A 187 10.31 -0.60 -14.55
N PHE A 188 9.69 0.55 -14.33
CA PHE A 188 9.41 1.06 -13.00
C PHE A 188 7.91 1.06 -12.75
N HIS A 189 7.52 0.63 -11.55
CA HIS A 189 6.15 0.72 -11.06
C HIS A 189 5.95 2.00 -10.24
N ASP A 190 4.70 2.34 -9.96
CA ASP A 190 4.32 3.60 -9.27
C ASP A 190 4.64 4.88 -10.05
N GLY A 191 4.22 4.92 -11.32
CA GLY A 191 4.55 5.99 -12.28
C GLY A 191 4.19 7.41 -11.87
N ASN A 192 3.35 7.61 -10.85
CA ASN A 192 3.07 8.94 -10.31
C ASN A 192 4.25 9.51 -9.51
N ASN A 193 5.06 8.63 -8.90
CA ASN A 193 6.14 8.98 -7.98
C ASN A 193 7.54 9.04 -8.60
N ILE A 194 7.68 8.65 -9.87
CA ILE A 194 9.00 8.42 -10.46
C ILE A 194 9.68 9.73 -10.88
N PHE A 195 8.98 10.56 -11.65
CA PHE A 195 9.58 11.65 -12.43
C PHE A 195 9.08 13.06 -12.10
N ASN A 196 7.97 13.19 -11.36
CA ASN A 196 7.45 14.54 -11.12
C ASN A 196 6.87 14.70 -9.73
N GLY A 197 7.50 15.55 -8.92
CA GLY A 197 6.99 15.94 -7.60
C GLY A 197 5.52 16.38 -7.61
N LYS A 198 5.01 16.98 -8.70
CA LYS A 198 3.59 17.37 -8.82
C LYS A 198 2.64 16.18 -8.89
N THR A 199 3.05 15.08 -9.49
CA THR A 199 2.25 13.84 -9.55
C THR A 199 2.52 12.93 -8.36
N SER A 200 3.69 13.08 -7.73
CA SER A 200 4.12 12.25 -6.63
C SER A 200 3.27 12.41 -5.39
N PHE A 201 3.15 11.31 -4.66
CA PHE A 201 2.70 11.27 -3.29
C PHE A 201 3.44 12.34 -2.48
N SER A 202 2.66 13.22 -1.86
CA SER A 202 3.16 14.26 -0.99
C SER A 202 4.20 15.24 -1.56
N GLY A 203 4.33 15.32 -2.89
CA GLY A 203 5.30 16.23 -3.51
C GLY A 203 6.70 15.65 -3.71
N ILE A 204 6.96 14.41 -3.26
CA ILE A 204 8.31 13.82 -3.24
C ILE A 204 8.38 12.71 -4.27
N GLU A 205 9.17 12.93 -5.32
CA GLU A 205 9.49 11.90 -6.31
C GLU A 205 10.72 11.09 -5.91
N TRP A 206 10.97 10.02 -6.67
CA TRP A 206 12.09 9.10 -6.45
C TRP A 206 13.40 9.58 -7.09
N GLY A 207 13.34 10.55 -8.00
CA GLY A 207 14.53 11.17 -8.63
C GLY A 207 15.20 10.24 -9.66
N VAL A 208 14.40 9.46 -10.38
CA VAL A 208 14.93 8.45 -11.31
C VAL A 208 15.54 9.12 -12.54
N ASP A 209 14.91 10.17 -13.05
CA ASP A 209 15.38 10.88 -14.24
C ASP A 209 16.72 11.58 -14.00
N GLU A 210 16.95 12.22 -12.85
CA GLU A 210 18.25 12.80 -12.52
C GLU A 210 19.33 11.73 -12.35
N THR A 211 18.97 10.60 -11.74
CA THR A 211 19.88 9.47 -11.59
C THR A 211 20.27 8.89 -12.95
N VAL A 212 19.31 8.69 -13.85
CA VAL A 212 19.57 8.15 -15.19
C VAL A 212 20.38 9.14 -16.02
N GLU A 213 20.05 10.44 -15.99
CA GLU A 213 20.79 11.48 -16.71
C GLU A 213 22.25 11.56 -16.26
N ALA A 214 22.54 11.36 -14.97
CA ALA A 214 23.89 11.36 -14.43
C ALA A 214 24.75 10.15 -14.85
N LEU A 215 24.13 9.06 -15.34
CA LEU A 215 24.79 7.80 -15.65
C LEU A 215 25.09 7.59 -17.16
N ILE A 216 24.69 8.52 -18.04
CA ILE A 216 24.69 8.34 -19.51
C ILE A 216 25.44 9.41 -20.29
#